data_AF-A0A2D7GTT2-F1
#
_entry.id   AF-A0A2D7GTT2-F1
#
_cell.length_a   1.000
_cell.length_b   1.000
_cell.length_c   1.000
_cell.angle_alpha   90.00
_cell.angle_beta   90.00
_cell.angle_gamma   90.00
#
_symmetry.space_group_name_H-M   'P 1'
#
loop_
_entity.id
_entity.type
_entity.pdbx_description
1 polymer ?
#
loop_
_entity_poly.entity_id
_entity_poly.type
_entity_poly.pdbx_seq_one_letter_code
_entity_poly.pdbx_strand_id
1 'polypeptide(L)' 'MTTSLDVSEKLPKGLVEVYSQIHGIAAELNVQLLIVGATARDIIFFHGYNAAIERGTKDVDFGIEVQNWEHYEV' A
#
# COMPACT_ATOMS: atom_id res chain seq x y z
N MET A 1 14.02 4.30 20.98
CA MET A 1 14.02 3.07 20.17
C MET A 1 13.23 3.37 18.91
N THR A 2 13.79 3.14 17.74
CA THR A 2 13.08 3.26 16.46
C THR A 2 12.68 1.87 16.02
N THR A 3 11.38 1.64 15.83
CA THR A 3 10.82 0.39 15.29
C THR A 3 10.91 0.46 13.76
N SER A 4 12.11 0.27 13.21
CA SER A 4 12.32 0.13 11.77
C SER A 4 12.32 -1.36 11.41
N LEU A 5 11.53 -1.74 10.40
CA LEU A 5 11.43 -3.10 9.90
C LEU A 5 11.92 -3.11 8.45
N ASP A 6 12.92 -3.96 8.17
CA ASP A 6 13.36 -4.18 6.81
C ASP A 6 12.49 -5.26 6.14
N VAL A 7 11.79 -4.84 5.10
CA VAL A 7 10.93 -5.69 4.25
C VAL A 7 11.41 -5.75 2.80
N SER A 8 12.62 -5.25 2.53
CA SER A 8 13.24 -5.27 1.21
C SER A 8 13.38 -6.71 0.72
N GLU A 9 13.11 -6.95 -0.57
CA GLU A 9 13.15 -8.28 -1.20
C GLU A 9 12.19 -9.32 -0.62
N LYS A 10 11.34 -8.98 0.36
CA LYS A 10 10.37 -9.92 0.97
C LYS A 10 9.01 -9.90 0.29
N LEU A 11 8.70 -8.85 -0.48
CA LEU A 11 7.40 -8.67 -1.12
C LEU A 11 7.36 -9.34 -2.51
N PRO A 12 6.21 -9.85 -2.96
CA PRO A 12 6.07 -10.38 -4.31
C PRO A 12 6.38 -9.32 -5.37
N LYS A 13 7.15 -9.67 -6.41
CA LYS A 13 7.58 -8.73 -7.48
C LYS A 13 6.41 -8.01 -8.13
N GLY A 14 5.36 -8.74 -8.52
CA GLY A 14 4.17 -8.13 -9.14
C GLY A 14 3.43 -7.14 -8.23
N LEU A 15 3.50 -7.33 -6.90
CA LEU A 15 2.91 -6.37 -5.95
C LEU A 15 3.72 -5.06 -5.95
N VAL A 16 5.06 -5.18 -5.93
CA VAL A 16 5.96 -4.03 -5.99
C VAL A 16 5.76 -3.27 -7.30
N GLU A 17 5.72 -3.97 -8.43
CA GLU A 17 5.50 -3.39 -9.76
C GLU A 17 4.20 -2.59 -9.83
N VAL A 18 3.10 -3.14 -9.32
CA VAL A 18 1.79 -2.45 -9.29
C VAL A 18 1.85 -1.17 -8.46
N TYR A 19 2.37 -1.22 -7.23
CA TYR A 19 2.49 -0.01 -6.40
C TYR A 19 3.48 1.00 -6.98
N SER A 20 4.56 0.57 -7.62
CA SER A 20 5.50 1.48 -8.29
C SER A 20 4.85 2.22 -9.45
N GLN A 21 4.02 1.54 -10.26
CA GLN A 21 3.28 2.20 -11.35
C GLN A 21 2.25 3.19 -10.82
N ILE A 22 1.45 2.80 -9.81
CA ILE A 22 0.46 3.69 -9.17
C ILE A 22 1.15 4.90 -8.53
N HIS A 23 2.28 4.68 -7.85
CA HIS A 23 3.08 5.75 -7.26
C HIS A 23 3.62 6.73 -8.29
N GLY A 24 4.12 6.25 -9.43
CA GLY A 24 4.59 7.10 -10.52
C GLY A 24 3.50 8.07 -10.98
N ILE A 25 2.30 7.56 -11.26
CA ILE A 25 1.15 8.37 -11.69
C ILE A 25 0.73 9.36 -10.59
N ALA A 26 0.64 8.90 -9.33
CA ALA A 26 0.24 9.77 -8.24
C ALA A 26 1.25 10.90 -7.98
N ALA A 27 2.55 10.61 -8.12
CA ALA A 27 3.61 11.61 -7.99
C ALA A 27 3.51 12.68 -9.10
N GLU A 28 3.23 12.28 -10.35
CA GLU A 28 2.97 13.21 -11.45
C GLU A 28 1.75 14.12 -11.18
N LEU A 29 0.75 13.60 -10.47
CA LEU A 29 -0.47 14.33 -10.10
C LEU A 29 -0.37 15.08 -8.76
N ASN A 30 0.77 15.02 -8.05
CA ASN A 30 0.94 15.52 -6.68
C ASN A 30 -0.09 14.94 -5.68
N VAL A 31 -0.49 13.68 -5.86
CA VAL A 31 -1.40 12.95 -4.97
C VAL A 31 -0.60 12.07 -4.02
N GLN A 32 -0.87 12.22 -2.72
CA GLN A 32 -0.29 11.35 -1.70
C GLN A 32 -1.02 10.00 -1.66
N LEU A 33 -0.25 8.91 -1.62
CA LEU A 33 -0.77 7.54 -1.52
C LEU A 33 -0.43 6.95 -0.15
N LEU A 34 -1.37 6.18 0.40
CA LEU A 34 -1.16 5.34 1.56
C LEU A 34 -1.54 3.90 1.22
N ILE A 35 -0.63 2.95 1.42
CA ILE A 35 -0.96 1.52 1.33
C ILE A 35 -1.84 1.16 2.52
N VAL A 36 -3.03 0.60 2.26
CA VAL A 36 -3.99 0.23 3.30
C VAL A 36 -4.45 -1.23 3.12
N GLY A 37 -5.47 -1.62 3.88
CA GLY A 37 -6.12 -2.92 3.73
C GLY A 37 -5.23 -4.10 4.11
N ALA A 38 -5.53 -5.26 3.52
CA ALA A 38 -4.84 -6.52 3.80
C ALA A 38 -3.34 -6.43 3.47
N THR A 39 -2.96 -5.63 2.46
CA THR A 39 -1.56 -5.46 2.08
C THR A 39 -0.72 -4.75 3.12
N ALA A 40 -1.22 -3.67 3.72
CA ALA A 40 -0.50 -2.99 4.80
C ALA A 40 -0.25 -3.94 5.99
N ARG A 41 -1.27 -4.69 6.39
CA ARG A 41 -1.18 -5.69 7.47
C ARG A 41 -0.11 -6.75 7.17
N ASP A 42 -0.10 -7.29 5.96
CA ASP A 42 0.80 -8.38 5.60
C ASP A 42 2.27 -7.92 5.49
N ILE A 43 2.52 -6.69 5.01
CA ILE A 43 3.86 -6.10 5.01
C ILE A 43 4.44 -6.08 6.43
N ILE A 44 3.64 -5.63 7.40
CA ILE A 44 4.11 -5.49 8.78
C ILE A 44 4.15 -6.84 9.51
N PHE A 45 3.04 -7.57 9.55
CA PHE A 45 2.93 -8.76 10.40
C PHE A 45 3.54 -10.00 9.78
N PHE A 46 3.33 -10.27 8.49
CA PHE A 46 3.91 -11.45 7.86
C PHE A 46 5.37 -11.22 7.48
N HIS A 47 5.64 -10.18 6.68
CA HIS A 47 7.00 -9.94 6.18
C HIS A 47 7.93 -9.29 7.22
N GLY A 48 7.37 -8.53 8.17
CA GLY A 48 8.13 -7.90 9.26
C GLY A 48 8.31 -8.78 10.50
N TYR A 49 7.28 -9.54 10.90
CA TYR A 49 7.26 -10.31 12.16
C TYR A 49 7.00 -11.82 12.00
N ASN A 50 6.93 -12.35 10.78
CA ASN A 50 6.66 -13.77 10.50
C ASN A 50 5.34 -14.31 11.11
N ALA A 51 4.34 -13.46 11.32
CA ALA A 51 3.03 -13.88 11.79
C ALA A 51 2.31 -14.72 10.72
N ALA A 52 1.64 -15.80 11.12
CA ALA A 52 0.77 -16.55 10.21
C ALA A 52 -0.45 -15.71 9.81
N ILE A 53 -0.73 -15.59 8.51
CA ILE A 53 -1.91 -14.88 8.00
C ILE A 53 -2.49 -15.64 6.81
N GLU A 54 -3.82 -15.61 6.69
CA GLU A 54 -4.54 -16.08 5.51
C GLU A 54 -5.07 -14.91 4.69
N ARG A 55 -4.96 -14.99 3.36
CA ARG A 55 -5.58 -14.03 2.43
C ARG A 55 -6.75 -14.66 1.69
N GLY A 56 -7.88 -13.96 1.68
CA GLY A 56 -9.03 -14.29 0.84
C GLY A 56 -8.95 -13.74 -0.59
N THR A 57 -8.17 -12.67 -0.82
CA THR A 57 -8.17 -11.90 -2.08
C THR A 57 -6.75 -11.44 -2.46
N LYS A 58 -6.56 -11.09 -3.74
CA LYS A 58 -5.31 -10.54 -4.31
C LYS A 58 -5.46 -9.08 -4.76
N ASP A 59 -6.54 -8.44 -4.35
CA ASP A 59 -6.74 -7.01 -4.53
C ASP A 59 -5.67 -6.19 -3.80
N VAL A 60 -5.48 -4.97 -4.29
CA VAL A 60 -4.59 -3.97 -3.70
C VAL A 60 -5.43 -2.76 -3.31
N ASP A 61 -5.31 -2.34 -2.07
CA ASP A 61 -5.97 -1.14 -1.56
C ASP A 61 -4.95 -0.02 -1.38
N PHE A 62 -5.36 1.20 -1.70
CA PHE A 62 -4.63 2.41 -1.37
C PHE A 62 -5.60 3.54 -1.04
N GLY A 63 -5.22 4.36 -0.05
CA GLY A 63 -5.90 5.60 0.29
C GLY A 63 -5.26 6.78 -0.46
N ILE A 64 -6.09 7.72 -0.86
CA ILE A 64 -5.68 9.04 -1.34
C ILE A 64 -6.34 10.12 -0.48
N GLU A 65 -5.72 11.28 -0.41
CA GLU A 65 -6.35 12.47 0.12
C GLU A 65 -7.15 13.16 -0.99
N VAL A 66 -8.39 13.51 -0.70
CA VAL A 66 -9.25 14.33 -1.57
C VAL A 66 -9.72 15.55 -0.80
N GLN A 67 -9.91 16.69 -1.47
CA GLN A 67 -10.27 17.95 -0.81
C GLN A 67 -11.59 17.85 -0.03
N ASN A 68 -12.66 17.50 -0.72
CA ASN A 68 -14.00 17.30 -0.19
C ASN A 68 -14.85 16.57 -1.26
N TRP A 69 -16.05 16.14 -0.89
CA TRP A 69 -16.94 15.40 -1.79
C TRP A 69 -17.60 16.30 -2.83
N GLU A 70 -17.90 17.55 -2.46
CA GLU A 70 -18.53 18.55 -3.34
C GLU A 70 -17.69 18.82 -4.61
N HIS A 71 -16.37 18.67 -4.54
CA HIS A 71 -15.46 18.76 -5.69
C HIS A 71 -15.76 17.71 -6.78
N TYR A 72 -16.39 16.59 -6.43
CA TYR A 72 -16.63 15.45 -7.32
C TYR A 72 -18.12 15.19 -7.59
N GLU A 73 -19.02 16.06 -7.10
CA GLU A 73 -20.42 16.04 -7.49
C GLU A 73 -20.59 16.66 -8.89
N VAL A 74 -21.47 16.08 -9.71
CA VAL A 74 -21.75 16.45 -11.11
C VAL A 74 -22.99 17.32 -11.21
#